data_AF-A0A2N0KQR3-F1
#
_entry.id   AF-A0A2N0KQR3-F1
#
_cell.length_a   1.000
_cell.length_b   1.000
_cell.length_c   1.000
_cell.angle_alpha   90.00
_cell.angle_beta   90.00
_cell.angle_gamma   90.00
#
_symmetry.space_group_name_H-M   'P 1'
#
loop_
_entity.id
_entity.type
_entity.pdbx_description
1 polymer ?
#
loop_
_entity_poly.entity_id
_entity_poly.type
_entity_poly.pdbx_seq_one_letter_code
_entity_poly.pdbx_strand_id
1 'polypeptide(L)'
;MKNVILDIQNQLFTVGAELATLPENYETMKNSYKVIIPEMVTQLENKLDELDAEVNLPPSFILPGASPGSAILDLARTTLREAERRILDLQELGQLVNKEILPYVNRLSDLLFMLARYEDRNLPDELITGQKINE
;
A
#
# COMPACT_ATOMS: atom_id res chain seq x y z
N MET A 1 0.43 -14.31 3.37
CA MET A 1 -0.26 -13.34 2.48
C MET A 1 -1.69 -13.01 2.92
N LYS A 2 -2.61 -13.98 3.06
CA LYS A 2 -4.02 -13.71 3.41
C LYS A 2 -4.23 -12.82 4.64
N ASN A 3 -3.55 -13.11 5.75
CA ASN A 3 -3.71 -12.34 6.99
C ASN A 3 -3.22 -10.90 6.82
N VAL A 4 -2.09 -10.70 6.15
CA VAL A 4 -1.55 -9.36 5.83
C VAL A 4 -2.57 -8.52 5.05
N ILE A 5 -3.21 -9.12 4.03
CA ILE A 5 -4.25 -8.43 3.25
C ILE A 5 -5.46 -8.07 4.12
N LEU A 6 -5.89 -8.97 5.00
CA LEU A 6 -7.01 -8.70 5.90
C LEU A 6 -6.69 -7.57 6.90
N ASP A 7 -5.47 -7.54 7.43
CA ASP A 7 -5.02 -6.48 8.33
C ASP A 7 -4.98 -5.11 7.62
N ILE A 8 -4.47 -5.09 6.37
CA ILE A 8 -4.51 -3.90 5.50
C ILE A 8 -5.94 -3.44 5.26
N GLN A 9 -6.88 -4.36 4.97
CA GLN A 9 -8.29 -4.01 4.75
C GLN A 9 -8.91 -3.35 5.98
N ASN A 10 -8.62 -3.86 7.19
CA ASN A 10 -9.08 -3.25 8.44
C ASN A 10 -8.48 -1.86 8.67
N GLN A 11 -7.20 -1.68 8.35
CA GLN A 11 -6.53 -0.38 8.48
C GLN A 11 -7.03 0.62 7.43
N LEU A 12 -7.30 0.21 6.19
CA LEU A 12 -7.94 1.04 5.18
C LEU A 12 -9.36 1.46 5.56
N PHE A 13 -10.09 0.62 6.28
CA PHE A 13 -11.39 1.02 6.84
C PHE A 13 -11.23 2.14 7.88
N THR A 14 -10.17 2.07 8.72
CA THR A 14 -9.80 3.14 9.65
C THR A 14 -9.45 4.43 8.89
N VAL A 15 -8.61 4.35 7.84
CA VAL A 15 -8.30 5.50 6.96
C VAL A 15 -9.58 6.14 6.43
N GLY A 16 -10.51 5.33 5.91
CA GLY A 16 -11.79 5.81 5.40
C GLY A 16 -12.64 6.52 6.45
N ALA A 17 -12.68 5.98 7.67
CA ALA A 17 -13.39 6.61 8.79
C ALA A 17 -12.80 7.98 9.17
N GLU A 18 -11.46 8.09 9.17
CA GLU A 18 -10.79 9.35 9.44
C GLU A 18 -11.01 10.39 8.35
N LEU A 19 -10.87 10.00 7.08
CA LEU A 19 -11.10 10.90 5.94
C LEU A 19 -12.56 11.35 5.82
N ALA A 20 -13.52 10.54 6.28
CA ALA A 20 -14.93 10.90 6.31
C ALA A 20 -15.33 11.79 7.50
N THR A 21 -14.44 11.99 8.47
CA THR A 21 -14.72 12.77 9.68
C THR A 21 -14.39 14.24 9.45
N LEU A 22 -15.38 15.12 9.67
CA LEU A 22 -15.16 16.57 9.61
C LEU A 22 -14.15 17.03 10.66
N PRO A 23 -13.31 18.04 10.38
CA PRO A 23 -12.26 18.49 11.29
C PRO A 23 -12.74 18.80 12.72
N GLU A 24 -13.89 19.45 12.85
CA GLU A 24 -14.51 19.81 14.13
C GLU A 24 -14.92 18.60 14.99
N ASN A 25 -15.13 17.43 14.36
CA ASN A 25 -15.57 16.19 15.03
C ASN A 25 -14.41 15.20 15.22
N TYR A 26 -13.21 15.51 14.72
CA TYR A 26 -12.09 14.58 14.70
C TYR A 26 -11.65 14.14 16.10
N GLU A 27 -11.57 15.06 17.07
CA GLU A 27 -11.18 14.72 18.45
C GLU A 27 -12.19 13.79 19.14
N THR A 28 -13.49 13.96 18.89
CA THR A 28 -14.51 13.05 19.44
C THR A 28 -14.39 11.65 18.84
N MET A 29 -14.17 11.58 17.52
CA MET A 29 -13.97 10.32 16.81
C MET A 29 -12.69 9.60 17.30
N LYS A 30 -11.57 10.31 17.38
CA LYS A 30 -10.27 9.79 17.86
C LYS A 30 -10.35 9.17 19.26
N ASN A 31 -11.17 9.72 20.14
CA ASN A 31 -11.37 9.17 21.49
C ASN A 31 -12.25 7.91 21.53
N SER A 32 -13.01 7.66 20.46
CA SER A 32 -14.01 6.57 20.41
C SER A 32 -13.58 5.41 19.51
N TYR A 33 -12.68 5.66 18.56
CA TYR A 33 -12.30 4.71 17.51
C TYR A 33 -10.79 4.63 17.33
N LYS A 34 -10.34 3.59 16.63
CA LYS A 34 -8.95 3.49 16.20
C LYS A 34 -8.66 4.56 15.16
N VAL A 35 -7.41 5.02 15.15
CA VAL A 35 -6.87 5.95 14.16
C VAL A 35 -5.55 5.41 13.63
N ILE A 36 -5.13 5.88 12.46
CA ILE A 36 -3.81 5.65 11.92
C ILE A 36 -2.79 6.37 12.80
N ILE A 37 -1.78 5.61 13.21
CA ILE A 37 -0.69 6.06 14.08
C ILE A 37 0.66 5.73 13.42
N PRO A 38 1.74 6.44 13.78
CA PRO A 38 3.06 6.23 13.17
C PRO A 38 3.54 4.77 13.23
N GLU A 39 3.21 4.04 14.29
CA GLU A 39 3.58 2.64 14.46
C GLU A 39 3.01 1.74 13.36
N MET A 40 1.87 2.09 12.77
CA MET A 40 1.32 1.35 11.64
C MET A 40 2.18 1.52 10.39
N VAL A 41 2.81 2.68 10.20
CA VAL A 41 3.77 2.90 9.11
C VAL A 41 5.01 2.04 9.34
N THR A 42 5.56 2.05 10.56
CA THR A 42 6.71 1.20 10.92
C THR A 42 6.40 -0.29 10.74
N GLN A 43 5.18 -0.73 11.01
CA GLN A 43 4.75 -2.11 10.74
C GLN A 43 4.78 -2.45 9.24
N LEU A 44 4.38 -1.52 8.37
CA LEU A 44 4.48 -1.71 6.92
C LEU A 44 5.95 -1.76 6.47
N GLU A 45 6.81 -0.91 7.02
CA GLU A 45 8.26 -0.88 6.72
C GLU A 45 8.93 -2.20 7.12
N ASN A 46 8.67 -2.70 8.34
CA ASN A 46 9.19 -4.00 8.76
C ASN A 46 8.70 -5.13 7.84
N LYS A 47 7.46 -5.05 7.35
CA LYS A 47 6.93 -6.05 6.42
C LYS A 47 7.59 -5.96 5.04
N LEU A 48 7.93 -4.77 4.59
CA LEU A 48 8.70 -4.55 3.36
C LEU A 48 10.08 -5.19 3.48
N ASP A 49 10.80 -4.96 4.60
CA ASP A 49 12.11 -5.55 4.85
C ASP A 49 12.06 -7.08 4.86
N GLU A 50 11.03 -7.68 5.46
CA GLU A 50 10.81 -9.13 5.43
C GLU A 50 10.60 -9.66 4.00
N LEU A 51 9.85 -8.94 3.16
CA LEU A 51 9.57 -9.36 1.79
C LEU A 51 10.78 -9.15 0.87
N ASP A 52 11.57 -8.10 1.08
CA ASP A 52 12.80 -7.83 0.34
C ASP A 52 13.80 -8.99 0.47
N ALA A 53 13.89 -9.60 1.65
CA ALA A 53 14.71 -10.79 1.89
C ALA A 53 14.21 -12.06 1.14
N GLU A 54 12.94 -12.12 0.75
CA GLU A 54 12.33 -13.28 0.08
C GLU A 54 12.14 -13.10 -1.43
N VAL A 55 12.33 -11.88 -1.96
CA VAL A 55 12.06 -11.54 -3.37
C VAL A 55 13.32 -11.01 -4.03
N ASN A 56 13.78 -11.69 -5.08
CA ASN A 56 14.85 -11.18 -5.92
C ASN A 56 14.27 -10.31 -7.04
N LEU A 57 14.39 -8.99 -6.92
CA LEU A 57 13.89 -8.07 -7.95
C LEU A 57 14.86 -8.00 -9.15
N PRO A 58 14.36 -8.16 -10.39
CA PRO A 58 15.20 -7.99 -11.57
C PRO A 58 15.68 -6.53 -11.71
N PRO A 59 16.84 -6.28 -12.32
CA PRO A 59 17.39 -4.93 -12.53
C PRO A 59 16.70 -4.17 -13.67
N SER A 60 15.41 -4.41 -13.90
CA SER A 60 14.62 -3.79 -14.97
C SER A 60 13.20 -3.46 -14.48
N PHE A 61 12.48 -2.67 -15.28
CA PHE A 61 11.07 -2.38 -14.99
C PHE A 61 10.24 -3.66 -15.05
N ILE A 62 9.39 -3.81 -14.04
CA ILE A 62 8.51 -4.96 -13.91
C ILE A 62 7.15 -4.61 -14.50
N LEU A 63 6.65 -5.47 -15.40
CA LEU A 63 5.33 -5.31 -15.97
C LEU A 63 4.28 -5.80 -14.96
N PRO A 64 3.18 -5.05 -14.73
CA PRO A 64 2.16 -5.49 -13.79
C PRO A 64 1.40 -6.71 -14.32
N GLY A 65 1.15 -7.67 -13.43
CA GLY A 65 0.28 -8.81 -13.71
C GLY A 65 0.92 -10.01 -14.41
N ALA A 66 2.13 -10.41 -14.01
CA ALA A 66 2.73 -11.66 -14.48
C ALA A 66 1.92 -12.91 -14.07
N SER A 67 1.10 -12.82 -13.02
CA SER A 67 0.11 -13.83 -12.62
C SER A 67 -1.24 -13.18 -12.29
N PRO A 68 -2.35 -13.96 -12.22
CA PRO A 68 -3.64 -13.42 -11.78
C PRO A 68 -3.60 -12.80 -10.38
N GLY A 69 -2.82 -13.38 -9.46
CA GLY A 69 -2.67 -12.87 -8.09
C GLY A 69 -1.93 -11.53 -8.06
N SER A 70 -0.80 -11.44 -8.76
CA SER A 70 -0.03 -10.20 -8.83
C SER A 70 -0.75 -9.11 -9.62
N ALA A 71 -1.53 -9.46 -10.64
CA ALA A 71 -2.35 -8.52 -11.40
C ALA A 71 -3.37 -7.80 -10.52
N ILE A 72 -4.04 -8.53 -9.63
CA ILE A 72 -5.00 -7.96 -8.69
C ILE A 72 -4.29 -7.06 -7.66
N LEU A 73 -3.11 -7.46 -7.19
CA LEU A 73 -2.31 -6.65 -6.26
C LEU A 73 -1.80 -5.36 -6.92
N ASP A 74 -1.35 -5.41 -8.18
CA ASP A 74 -0.96 -4.23 -8.95
C ASP A 74 -2.15 -3.31 -9.25
N LEU A 75 -3.33 -3.86 -9.52
CA LEU A 75 -4.57 -3.08 -9.64
C LEU A 75 -4.91 -2.38 -8.33
N ALA A 76 -4.84 -3.09 -7.20
CA ALA A 76 -5.06 -2.51 -5.88
C ALA A 76 -4.05 -1.39 -5.60
N ARG A 77 -2.77 -1.58 -5.96
CA ARG A 77 -1.72 -0.56 -5.82
C ARG A 77 -2.04 0.71 -6.61
N THR A 78 -2.42 0.59 -7.88
CA THR A 78 -2.75 1.77 -8.70
C THR A 78 -3.99 2.51 -8.17
N THR A 79 -4.99 1.78 -7.69
CA THR A 79 -6.19 2.33 -7.04
C THR A 79 -5.82 3.08 -5.75
N LEU A 80 -4.93 2.51 -4.93
CA LEU A 80 -4.45 3.15 -3.71
C LEU A 80 -3.65 4.42 -4.00
N ARG A 81 -2.81 4.43 -5.04
CA ARG A 81 -2.09 5.63 -5.49
C ARG A 81 -3.03 6.70 -6.03
N GLU A 82 -4.20 6.34 -6.56
CA GLU A 82 -5.24 7.32 -6.88
C GLU A 82 -5.83 7.95 -5.62
N ALA A 83 -6.16 7.12 -4.62
CA ALA A 83 -6.62 7.62 -3.33
C ALA A 83 -5.57 8.54 -2.67
N GLU A 84 -4.29 8.18 -2.72
CA GLU A 84 -3.16 8.99 -2.22
C GLU A 84 -3.19 10.42 -2.78
N ARG A 85 -3.40 10.58 -4.10
CA ARG A 85 -3.50 11.91 -4.74
C ARG A 85 -4.69 12.71 -4.22
N ARG A 86 -5.86 12.08 -4.06
CA ARG A 86 -7.04 12.75 -3.51
C ARG A 86 -6.86 13.15 -2.05
N ILE A 87 -6.15 12.34 -1.26
CA ILE A 87 -5.80 12.66 0.12
C ILE A 87 -4.82 13.83 0.17
N LEU A 88 -3.88 13.90 -0.79
CA LEU A 88 -2.97 15.03 -0.92
C LEU A 88 -3.74 16.33 -1.21
N ASP A 89 -4.73 16.30 -2.10
CA ASP A 89 -5.61 17.45 -2.36
C ASP A 89 -6.29 17.94 -1.06
N LEU A 90 -6.79 17.01 -0.23
CA LEU A 90 -7.37 17.36 1.09
C LEU A 90 -6.35 18.00 2.04
N GLN A 91 -5.09 17.55 2.01
CA GLN A 91 -4.03 18.15 2.79
C GLN A 91 -3.72 19.58 2.32
N GLU A 92 -3.65 19.81 1.01
CA GLU A 92 -3.40 21.13 0.42
C GLU A 92 -4.52 22.13 0.74
N LEU A 93 -5.77 21.65 0.85
CA LEU A 93 -6.91 22.44 1.32
C LEU A 93 -6.92 22.65 2.85
N GLY A 94 -5.99 22.07 3.60
CA GLY A 94 -5.94 22.14 5.06
C GLY A 94 -7.04 21.35 5.76
N GLN A 95 -7.66 20.38 5.07
CA GLN A 95 -8.77 19.57 5.58
C GLN A 95 -8.33 18.21 6.11
N LEU A 96 -7.10 17.77 5.80
CA LEU A 96 -6.53 16.55 6.37
C LEU A 96 -6.07 16.79 7.82
N VAL A 97 -6.82 16.26 8.78
CA VAL A 97 -6.50 16.42 10.21
C VAL A 97 -5.34 15.52 10.62
N ASN A 98 -5.40 14.23 10.27
CA ASN A 98 -4.33 13.27 10.58
C ASN A 98 -3.32 13.18 9.44
N LYS A 99 -2.12 13.73 9.68
CA LYS A 99 -1.04 13.72 8.69
C LYS A 99 -0.38 12.35 8.51
N GLU A 100 -0.58 11.41 9.43
CA GLU A 100 -0.03 10.04 9.34
C GLU A 100 -0.70 9.19 8.25
N ILE A 101 -1.89 9.59 7.79
CA ILE A 101 -2.61 8.90 6.73
C ILE A 101 -1.80 8.89 5.41
N LEU A 102 -1.17 10.01 5.06
CA LEU A 102 -0.40 10.11 3.81
C LEU A 102 0.83 9.18 3.81
N PRO A 103 1.73 9.22 4.80
CA PRO A 103 2.83 8.26 4.93
C PRO A 103 2.34 6.81 4.92
N TYR A 104 1.25 6.51 5.62
CA TYR A 104 0.68 5.17 5.67
C TYR A 104 0.22 4.69 4.27
N VAL A 105 -0.58 5.48 3.57
CA VAL A 105 -1.08 5.14 2.22
C VAL A 105 0.08 5.02 1.21
N ASN A 106 1.08 5.89 1.32
CA ASN A 106 2.29 5.86 0.49
C ASN A 106 3.04 4.53 0.66
N ARG A 107 3.39 4.16 1.90
CA ARG A 107 4.10 2.92 2.23
C ARG A 107 3.28 1.67 1.94
N LEU A 108 1.96 1.75 2.12
CA LEU A 108 1.07 0.66 1.75
C LEU A 108 1.10 0.39 0.24
N SER A 109 1.29 1.42 -0.59
CA SER A 109 1.44 1.24 -2.04
C SER A 109 2.73 0.48 -2.40
N ASP A 110 3.82 0.70 -1.64
CA ASP A 110 5.07 -0.07 -1.76
C ASP A 110 4.85 -1.52 -1.31
N LEU A 111 4.11 -1.74 -0.22
CA LEU A 111 3.82 -3.09 0.26
C LEU A 111 2.99 -3.89 -0.75
N LEU A 112 1.98 -3.28 -1.38
CA LEU A 112 1.21 -3.93 -2.44
C LEU A 112 2.08 -4.30 -3.65
N PHE A 113 3.07 -3.46 -3.99
CA PHE A 113 4.06 -3.80 -5.01
C PHE A 113 4.87 -5.03 -4.60
N MET A 114 5.45 -5.03 -3.40
CA MET A 114 6.27 -6.15 -2.93
C MET A 114 5.46 -7.45 -2.79
N LEU A 115 4.19 -7.38 -2.36
CA LEU A 115 3.31 -8.54 -2.34
C LEU A 115 3.03 -9.10 -3.75
N ALA A 116 2.89 -8.24 -4.76
CA ALA A 116 2.73 -8.67 -6.15
C ALA A 116 3.98 -9.41 -6.64
N ARG A 117 5.17 -8.92 -6.30
CA ARG A 117 6.46 -9.57 -6.65
C ARG A 117 6.70 -10.84 -5.86
N TYR A 118 6.25 -10.87 -4.60
CA TYR A 118 6.25 -12.07 -3.78
C TYR A 118 5.41 -13.18 -4.39
N GLU A 119 4.20 -12.87 -4.87
CA GLU A 119 3.34 -13.83 -5.55
C GLU A 119 4.03 -14.42 -6.79
N ASP A 120 4.74 -13.58 -7.54
CA ASP A 120 5.43 -13.96 -8.78
C ASP A 120 6.84 -14.54 -8.58
N ARG A 121 7.35 -14.67 -7.34
CA ARG A 121 8.77 -14.94 -7.04
C ARG A 121 9.36 -16.24 -7.62
N ASN A 122 8.51 -17.18 -8.04
CA ASN A 122 8.93 -18.45 -8.65
C ASN A 122 8.73 -18.47 -10.17
N LEU A 123 8.29 -17.35 -10.77
CA LEU A 123 8.12 -17.22 -12.21
C LEU A 123 9.44 -16.79 -12.87
N PRO A 124 9.69 -17.15 -14.14
CA PRO A 124 10.86 -16.67 -14.86
C PRO A 124 10.84 -15.15 -15.01
N ASP A 125 12.01 -14.52 -14.89
CA ASP A 125 12.13 -13.06 -14.99
C ASP A 125 11.64 -12.52 -16.34
N GLU A 126 11.68 -13.32 -17.42
CA GLU A 126 11.16 -12.93 -18.73
C GLU A 126 9.65 -12.67 -18.70
N LEU A 127 8.92 -13.41 -17.88
CA LEU A 127 7.48 -13.23 -17.69
C LEU A 127 7.18 -12.00 -16.84
N ILE A 128 8.04 -11.71 -15.87
CA ILE A 128 7.90 -10.59 -14.92
C ILE A 128 8.26 -9.26 -15.60
N THR A 129 9.29 -9.24 -16.43
CA THR A 129 9.83 -8.04 -17.06
C THR A 129 9.30 -7.80 -18.47
N GLY A 130 8.74 -8.83 -19.11
CA GLY A 130 8.35 -8.79 -20.51
C GLY A 130 9.53 -8.66 -21.48
N GLN A 131 10.76 -8.79 -20.99
CA GLN A 131 12.00 -8.70 -21.76
C GLN A 131 12.75 -10.03 -21.71
N LYS A 132 13.42 -10.41 -22.81
CA LYS A 132 14.41 -11.47 -22.75
C LYS A 132 15.65 -10.92 -22.05
N ILE A 133 16.02 -11.52 -20.91
CA ILE A 133 17.17 -11.05 -20.12
C ILE A 133 18.51 -11.56 -20.67
N ASN A 134 18.50 -12.36 -21.76
CA ASN A 134 19.68 -12.96 -22.37
C ASN A 134 19.72 -12.82 -23.91
N GLU A 135 19.67 -11.59 -24.44
CA GLU A 135 20.12 -11.27 -25.81
C GLU A 135 21.15 -10.14 -25.81
#